data_AF-A0AAN9A9X7-F1
#
_entry.id   AF-A0AAN9A9X7-F1
#
_cell.length_a   1.000
_cell.length_b   1.000
_cell.length_c   1.000
_cell.angle_alpha   90.00
_cell.angle_beta   90.00
_cell.angle_gamma   90.00
#
_symmetry.space_group_name_H-M   'P 1'
#
loop_
_entity.id
_entity.type
_entity.pdbx_description
1 polymer ?
#
loop_
_entity_poly.entity_id
_entity_poly.type
_entity_poly.pdbx_seq_one_letter_code
_entity_poly.pdbx_strand_id
1 'polypeptide(L)'
;AYALLICSNKLSFHCIESVSQSERSVAALTGLPRTEWARIQKESFTSGINKDNMTLINKAVFMVILLDRVPEDINDKAKTLLHGDGKSFWYVILLVYRSS
;
A
#
# COMPACT_ATOMS: atom_id res chain seq x y z
N ALA A 1 15.34 -11.46 2.24
CA ALA A 1 14.74 -10.11 2.14
C ALA A 1 13.28 -10.28 1.74
N TYR A 2 12.33 -9.78 2.53
CA TYR A 2 10.89 -9.89 2.21
C TYR A 2 10.51 -8.72 1.29
N ALA A 3 10.29 -8.99 0.01
CA ALA A 3 9.58 -8.06 -0.85
C ALA A 3 8.08 -8.28 -0.60
N LEU A 4 7.38 -7.27 -0.08
CA LEU A 4 5.91 -7.33 -0.04
C LEU A 4 5.38 -6.93 -1.41
N LEU A 5 4.90 -7.92 -2.14
CA LEU A 5 4.03 -7.69 -3.28
C LEU A 5 2.64 -7.38 -2.70
N ILE A 6 2.36 -6.11 -2.45
CA ILE A 6 0.96 -5.66 -2.29
C ILE A 6 0.37 -5.64 -3.70
N CYS A 7 0.07 -6.83 -4.20
CA CYS A 7 -0.72 -7.01 -5.40
C CYS A 7 -2.06 -6.34 -5.14
N SER A 8 -2.40 -5.32 -5.94
CA SER A 8 -3.75 -4.77 -5.97
C SER A 8 -4.84 -5.80 -6.31
N ASN A 9 -4.54 -7.05 -6.70
CA ASN A 9 -5.49 -8.18 -6.67
C ASN A 9 -4.84 -9.55 -7.02
N LYS A 10 -4.03 -10.14 -6.12
CA LYS A 10 -3.79 -11.61 -5.99
C LYS A 10 -2.42 -11.90 -5.41
N LEU A 11 -2.41 -12.41 -4.19
CA LEU A 11 -1.46 -13.42 -3.73
C LEU A 11 -2.11 -14.18 -2.55
N SER A 12 -2.19 -15.51 -2.69
CA SER A 12 -2.57 -16.53 -1.69
C SER A 12 -4.06 -16.92 -1.53
N PHE A 13 -4.51 -17.87 -2.37
CA PHE A 13 -5.15 -19.17 -2.09
C PHE A 13 -6.02 -19.47 -0.83
N HIS A 14 -6.56 -18.49 -0.12
CA HIS A 14 -7.69 -18.73 0.77
C HIS A 14 -8.71 -17.61 0.63
N CYS A 15 -9.96 -18.00 0.34
CA CYS A 15 -11.15 -17.16 0.20
C CYS A 15 -11.01 -15.77 0.86
N ILE A 16 -10.78 -14.75 0.04
CA ILE A 16 -11.14 -13.39 0.43
C ILE A 16 -12.62 -13.27 0.09
N GLU A 17 -13.46 -13.73 1.02
CA GLU A 17 -14.84 -13.25 1.16
C GLU A 17 -14.82 -11.72 1.08
N SER A 18 -15.87 -11.14 0.49
CA SER A 18 -16.00 -9.74 0.06
C SER A 18 -15.37 -8.69 0.99
N VAL A 19 -14.07 -8.42 0.81
CA VAL A 19 -13.39 -7.31 1.52
C VAL A 19 -13.93 -5.99 0.99
N SER A 20 -14.37 -5.16 1.92
CA SER A 20 -14.97 -3.85 1.64
C SER A 20 -13.98 -2.91 0.94
N GLN A 21 -14.52 -1.89 0.27
CA GLN A 21 -13.67 -0.90 -0.40
C GLN A 21 -12.74 -0.15 0.57
N SER A 22 -13.19 0.06 1.82
CA SER A 22 -12.41 0.69 2.88
C SER A 22 -11.23 -0.19 3.32
N GLU A 23 -11.45 -1.49 3.52
CA GLU A 23 -10.38 -2.44 3.87
C GLU A 23 -9.34 -2.60 2.75
N ARG A 24 -9.74 -2.42 1.49
CA ARG A 24 -8.81 -2.38 0.35
C ARG A 24 -7.97 -1.09 0.30
N SER A 25 -8.35 -0.06 1.04
CA SER A 25 -7.78 1.28 0.96
C SER A 25 -6.95 1.67 2.19
N VAL A 26 -6.50 0.69 2.99
CA VAL A 26 -5.72 0.94 4.23
C VAL A 26 -4.44 1.75 3.98
N ALA A 27 -3.82 1.59 2.81
CA ALA A 27 -2.63 2.36 2.42
C ALA A 27 -2.88 3.89 2.38
N ALA A 28 -4.12 4.32 2.10
CA ALA A 28 -4.50 5.75 2.09
C ALA A 28 -4.22 6.45 3.44
N LEU A 29 -4.29 5.70 4.55
CA LEU A 29 -4.02 6.24 5.89
C LEU A 29 -2.60 6.79 6.02
N THR A 30 -1.65 6.27 5.24
CA THR A 30 -0.26 6.75 5.26
C THR A 30 -0.06 8.11 4.60
N GLY A 31 -1.05 8.59 3.84
CA GLY A 31 -1.09 9.93 3.24
C GLY A 31 -1.68 11.01 4.16
N LEU A 32 -2.22 10.63 5.32
CA LEU A 32 -2.74 11.58 6.30
C LEU A 32 -1.62 12.42 6.94
N PRO A 33 -1.96 13.57 7.56
CA PRO A 33 -1.02 14.30 8.41
C PRO A 33 -0.33 13.37 9.41
N ARG A 34 0.98 13.56 9.63
CA ARG A 34 1.80 12.61 10.39
C ARG A 34 1.29 12.31 11.79
N THR A 35 0.73 13.31 12.48
CA THR A 35 0.12 13.16 13.80
C THR A 35 -1.10 12.25 13.77
N GLU A 36 -1.95 12.41 12.74
CA GLU A 36 -3.17 11.62 12.58
C GLU A 36 -2.87 10.18 12.19
N TRP A 37 -1.91 9.97 11.28
CA TRP A 37 -1.43 8.63 10.95
C TRP A 37 -0.86 7.92 12.19
N ALA A 38 -0.02 8.59 12.98
CA ALA A 38 0.56 8.01 14.19
C ALA A 38 -0.51 7.64 15.23
N ARG A 39 -1.55 8.47 15.38
CA ARG A 39 -2.70 8.21 16.25
C ARG A 39 -3.44 6.94 15.84
N ILE A 40 -3.84 6.85 14.56
CA ILE A 40 -4.57 5.70 14.01
C ILE A 40 -3.71 4.43 14.09
N GLN A 41 -2.40 4.52 13.81
CA GLN A 41 -1.49 3.38 13.92
C GLN A 41 -1.48 2.81 15.34
N LYS A 42 -1.43 3.66 16.36
CA LYS A 42 -1.44 3.25 17.78
C LYS A 42 -2.78 2.64 18.20
N GLU A 43 -3.88 3.15 17.67
CA GLU A 43 -5.23 2.68 18.03
C GLU A 43 -5.62 1.38 17.31
N SER A 44 -5.25 1.23 16.03
CA SER A 44 -5.81 0.19 15.14
C SER A 44 -4.82 -0.93 14.75
N PHE A 45 -3.51 -0.75 14.97
CA PHE A 45 -2.46 -1.67 14.51
C PHE A 45 -1.58 -2.22 15.64
N THR A 46 -2.08 -2.24 16.87
CA THR A 46 -1.33 -2.69 18.05
C THR A 46 -1.64 -4.12 18.49
N SER A 47 -2.64 -4.77 17.91
CA SER A 47 -3.01 -6.16 18.21
C SER A 47 -3.53 -6.92 16.98
N GLY A 48 -3.58 -8.25 17.11
CA GLY A 48 -4.12 -9.16 16.09
C GLY A 48 -3.42 -9.10 14.73
N ILE A 49 -4.18 -9.46 13.68
CA ILE A 49 -3.69 -9.53 12.29
C ILE A 49 -3.13 -8.19 11.81
N ASN A 50 -3.71 -7.07 12.23
CA ASN A 50 -3.24 -5.74 11.85
C ASN A 50 -1.82 -5.45 12.37
N LYS A 51 -1.49 -5.91 13.58
CA LYS A 51 -0.14 -5.77 14.15
C LYS A 51 0.87 -6.60 13.37
N ASP A 52 0.51 -7.84 13.03
CA ASP A 52 1.37 -8.75 12.28
C ASP A 52 1.63 -8.21 10.87
N ASN A 53 0.59 -7.74 10.19
CA ASN A 53 0.68 -7.07 8.89
C ASN A 53 1.55 -5.80 8.96
N MET A 54 1.38 -4.96 9.98
CA MET A 54 2.20 -3.75 10.16
C MET A 54 3.67 -4.11 10.41
N THR A 55 3.93 -5.15 11.19
CA THR A 55 5.30 -5.65 11.44
C THR A 55 5.95 -6.15 10.16
N LEU A 56 5.19 -6.86 9.32
CA LEU A 56 5.65 -7.35 8.04
C LEU A 56 5.96 -6.19 7.08
N ILE A 57 5.06 -5.21 6.95
CA ILE A 57 5.24 -4.01 6.14
C ILE A 57 6.49 -3.24 6.58
N ASN A 58 6.64 -2.98 7.89
CA ASN A 58 7.79 -2.23 8.43
C ASN A 58 9.14 -2.95 8.24
N LYS A 59 9.13 -4.27 8.06
CA LYS A 59 10.34 -5.07 7.79
C LYS A 59 10.62 -5.23 6.29
N ALA A 60 9.74 -4.77 5.42
CA ALA A 60 9.95 -4.83 3.98
C ALA A 60 11.08 -3.90 3.55
N VAL A 61 11.89 -4.33 2.58
CA VAL A 61 12.98 -3.50 2.03
C VAL A 61 12.43 -2.46 1.06
N PHE A 62 11.41 -2.84 0.29
CA PHE A 62 10.71 -1.98 -0.66
C PHE A 62 9.32 -2.56 -0.95
N MET A 63 8.47 -1.74 -1.57
CA MET A 63 7.14 -2.12 -2.03
C MET A 63 7.09 -2.16 -3.54
N VAL A 64 6.47 -3.19 -4.10
CA VAL A 64 6.17 -3.29 -5.54
C VAL A 64 4.68 -3.03 -5.73
N ILE A 65 4.36 -2.03 -6.54
CA ILE A 65 2.98 -1.68 -6.89
C ILE A 65 2.75 -2.09 -8.34
N LEU A 66 1.77 -2.98 -8.54
CA LEU A 66 1.33 -3.41 -9.87
C LEU A 66 0.08 -2.60 -10.25
N LEU A 67 0.17 -1.89 -11.37
CA LEU A 67 -0.92 -1.05 -11.87
C LEU A 67 -1.58 -1.75 -13.05
N ASP A 68 -2.91 -1.89 -13.00
CA ASP A 68 -3.70 -2.54 -14.04
C ASP A 68 -4.06 -1.59 -15.21
N ARG A 69 -3.41 -0.42 -15.27
CA ARG A 69 -3.65 0.59 -16.31
C ARG A 69 -2.34 1.04 -16.95
N VAL A 70 -2.40 1.32 -18.25
CA VAL A 70 -1.31 1.95 -19.00
C VAL A 70 -1.52 3.47 -18.93
N PRO A 71 -0.50 4.26 -18.54
CA PRO A 71 -0.62 5.72 -18.57
C PRO A 71 -0.86 6.25 -19.98
N GLU A 72 -1.75 7.23 -20.14
CA GLU A 72 -2.10 7.80 -21.44
C GLU A 72 -0.97 8.66 -22.03
N ASP A 73 -0.30 9.43 -21.18
CA ASP A 73 0.81 10.30 -21.56
C ASP A 73 1.85 10.42 -20.42
N ILE A 74 2.89 11.23 -20.65
CA ILE A 74 3.94 11.46 -19.65
C ILE A 74 3.44 12.16 -18.39
N ASN A 75 2.42 13.01 -18.50
CA ASN A 75 1.84 13.72 -17.37
C ASN A 75 1.02 12.76 -16.50
N ASP A 76 0.23 11.89 -17.11
CA ASP A 76 -0.52 10.85 -16.43
C ASP A 76 0.42 9.86 -15.75
N LYS A 77 1.51 9.48 -16.43
CA LYS A 77 2.57 8.66 -15.83
C LYS A 77 3.21 9.35 -14.63
N ALA A 78 3.55 10.64 -14.74
CA ALA A 78 4.15 11.40 -13.66
C ALA A 78 3.20 11.50 -12.45
N LYS A 79 1.92 11.86 -12.67
CA LYS A 79 0.89 11.89 -11.61
C LYS A 79 0.75 10.53 -10.92
N THR A 80 0.70 9.47 -11.72
CA THR A 80 0.59 8.10 -11.22
C THR A 80 1.78 7.72 -10.34
N LEU A 81 3.01 8.09 -10.72
CA LEU A 81 4.21 7.80 -9.92
C LEU A 81 4.33 8.68 -8.67
N LEU A 82 3.78 9.90 -8.69
CA LEU A 82 3.84 10.84 -7.57
C LEU A 82 2.85 10.51 -6.46
N HIS A 83 1.59 10.22 -6.81
CA HIS A 83 0.52 10.05 -5.83
C HIS A 83 -0.47 8.91 -6.16
N GLY A 84 -0.32 8.27 -7.31
CA GLY A 84 -1.22 7.20 -7.74
C GLY A 84 -2.70 7.59 -7.64
N ASP A 85 -3.50 6.69 -7.11
CA ASP A 85 -4.93 6.86 -6.81
C ASP A 85 -5.20 7.26 -5.35
N GLY A 86 -4.16 7.56 -4.57
CA GLY A 86 -4.26 7.91 -3.16
C GLY A 86 -4.58 6.75 -2.21
N LYS A 87 -4.81 5.52 -2.71
CA LYS A 87 -5.19 4.36 -1.88
C LYS A 87 -4.30 3.13 -2.05
N SER A 88 -3.53 3.06 -3.14
CA SER A 88 -2.68 1.90 -3.45
C SER A 88 -1.24 2.05 -2.94
N PHE A 89 -0.84 3.25 -2.50
CA PHE A 89 0.55 3.60 -2.18
C PHE A 89 0.77 3.65 -0.68
N TRP A 90 1.78 2.94 -0.17
CA TRP A 90 2.23 3.05 1.22
C TRP A 90 3.39 4.04 1.34
N TYR A 91 3.07 5.29 1.65
CA TYR A 91 4.02 6.42 1.57
C TYR A 91 5.17 6.39 2.59
N VAL A 92 5.20 5.42 3.51
CA VAL A 92 6.26 5.30 4.52
C VAL A 92 7.50 4.56 3.99
N ILE A 93 7.35 3.62 3.05
CA ILE A 93 8.43 2.70 2.59
C ILE A 93 8.53 2.70 1.05
N LEU A 94 8.08 3.77 0.38
CA LEU A 94 8.02 3.78 -1.08
C LEU A 94 9.42 3.98 -1.70
N LEU A 95 9.97 2.92 -2.29
CA LEU A 95 10.98 2.98 -3.35
C LEU A 95 10.33 2.54 -4.66
N VAL A 96 10.25 3.44 -5.64
CA VAL A 96 9.67 3.16 -6.95
C VAL A 96 10.74 2.54 -7.86
N TYR A 97 10.64 1.24 -8.13
CA TYR A 97 11.51 0.55 -9.10
C TYR A 97 10.98 0.70 -10.52
N ARG A 98 11.85 1.07 -11.46
CA ARG A 98 11.59 1.07 -12.91
C ARG A 98 12.51 0.04 -13.56
N SER A 99 11.95 -0.98 -14.21
CA SER A 99 12.69 -1.73 -15.23
C SER A 99 12.79 -0.86 -16.48
N SER A 100 14.02 -0.65 -16.95
CA SER A 100 14.35 0.12 -18.17
C SER A 100 13.65 -0.42 -19.40
#